data_AF-A0AAV7LVR9-F1
#
_entry.id   AF-A0AAV7LVR9-F1
#
_cell.length_a   1.000
_cell.length_b   1.000
_cell.length_c   1.000
_cell.angle_alpha   90.00
_cell.angle_beta   90.00
_cell.angle_gamma   90.00
#
_symmetry.space_group_name_H-M   'P 1'
#
loop_
_entity.id
_entity.type
_entity.pdbx_description
1 polymer ?
#
loop_
_entity_poly.entity_id
_entity_poly.type
_entity_poly.pdbx_seq_one_letter_code
_entity_poly.pdbx_strand_id
1 'polypeptide(L)'
;MDMLSRWPEILITSDITSQSITNFLSGVFSREGYPKCIITDNGVQFTSKHMYEFLASRGILHKKSALYHPETNGMVERFNRTLKETIQVARLTGRSWIEAVKSK
;
A
#
# COMPACT_ATOMS: atom_id res chain seq x y z
N MET A 1 0.14 4.90 -0.07
CA MET A 1 0.48 6.28 0.32
C MET A 1 -0.32 7.20 -0.57
N ASP A 2 -1.17 8.04 -0.02
CA ASP A 2 -1.75 9.15 -0.77
C ASP A 2 -0.68 10.20 -1.05
N MET A 3 -0.59 10.67 -2.29
CA MET A 3 0.50 11.57 -2.72
C MET A 3 0.30 13.01 -2.25
N LEU A 4 -0.95 13.43 -2.01
CA LEU A 4 -1.28 14.78 -1.58
C LEU A 4 -1.09 14.93 -0.06
N SER A 5 -1.84 14.15 0.72
CA SER A 5 -1.82 14.19 2.18
C SER A 5 -0.58 13.52 2.79
N ARG A 6 0.12 12.69 2.00
CA ARG A 6 1.20 11.81 2.49
C ARG A 6 0.71 10.80 3.52
N TRP A 7 -0.59 10.49 3.52
CA TRP A 7 -1.20 9.53 4.44
C TRP A 7 -0.94 8.08 3.99
N PRO A 8 -0.38 7.23 4.87
CA PRO A 8 -0.22 5.82 4.59
C PRO A 8 -1.46 5.01 4.97
N GLU A 9 -1.75 3.99 4.17
CA GLU A 9 -2.75 2.97 4.48
C GLU A 9 -2.00 1.64 4.58
N ILE A 10 -2.19 0.90 5.68
CA ILE A 10 -1.41 -0.30 6.00
C ILE A 10 -2.33 -1.52 6.07
N LEU A 11 -2.01 -2.55 5.29
CA LEU A 11 -2.60 -3.88 5.38
C LEU A 11 -1.59 -4.84 6.02
N ILE A 12 -1.94 -5.44 7.15
CA ILE A 12 -1.20 -6.57 7.74
C ILE A 12 -1.92 -7.84 7.33
N THR A 13 -1.27 -8.70 6.54
CA THR A 13 -1.86 -9.93 6.02
C THR A 13 -0.83 -11.05 5.94
N SER A 14 -1.28 -12.29 6.00
CA SER A 14 -0.47 -13.50 5.80
C SER A 14 -0.37 -13.93 4.34
N ASP A 15 -1.19 -13.35 3.44
CA ASP A 15 -1.17 -13.63 2.00
C ASP A 15 -1.07 -12.34 1.19
N ILE A 16 -0.43 -12.42 0.01
CA ILE A 16 -0.23 -11.30 -0.91
C ILE A 16 -0.99 -11.52 -2.23
N THR A 17 -2.22 -12.04 -2.15
CA THR A 17 -3.03 -12.28 -3.35
C THR A 17 -3.67 -10.99 -3.87
N SER A 18 -3.97 -10.93 -5.17
CA SER A 18 -4.73 -9.81 -5.75
C SER A 18 -6.10 -9.65 -5.10
N GLN A 19 -6.74 -10.74 -4.67
CA GLN A 19 -8.05 -10.69 -4.00
C GLN A 19 -7.95 -9.96 -2.65
N SER A 20 -6.98 -10.34 -1.81
CA SER A 20 -6.79 -9.69 -0.51
C SER A 20 -6.47 -8.20 -0.66
N ILE A 21 -5.68 -7.84 -1.67
CA ILE A 21 -5.34 -6.43 -1.97
C ILE A 21 -6.56 -5.65 -2.47
N THR A 22 -7.33 -6.20 -3.39
CA THR A 22 -8.54 -5.51 -3.90
C THR A 22 -9.60 -5.33 -2.82
N ASN A 23 -9.75 -6.30 -1.90
CA ASN A 23 -10.62 -6.17 -0.73
C ASN A 23 -10.17 -5.03 0.18
N PHE A 24 -8.87 -4.96 0.48
CA PHE A 24 -8.30 -3.87 1.26
C PHE A 24 -8.52 -2.51 0.59
N LEU A 25 -8.21 -2.39 -0.70
CA LEU A 25 -8.42 -1.17 -1.47
C LEU A 25 -9.88 -0.75 -1.51
N SER A 26 -10.82 -1.70 -1.61
CA SER A 26 -12.25 -1.39 -1.55
C SER A 26 -12.63 -0.75 -0.22
N GLY A 27 -12.02 -1.18 0.89
CA GLY A 27 -12.22 -0.56 2.20
C GLY A 27 -11.60 0.84 2.31
N VAL A 28 -10.48 1.09 1.64
CA VAL A 28 -9.89 2.44 1.56
C VAL A 28 -10.77 3.37 0.72
N PHE A 29 -11.20 2.91 -0.46
CA PHE A 29 -12.02 3.71 -1.38
C PHE A 29 -13.40 4.06 -0.83
N SER A 30 -13.97 3.24 0.05
CA SER A 30 -15.24 3.57 0.69
C SER A 30 -15.13 4.76 1.66
N ARG A 31 -13.92 5.02 2.19
CA ARG A 31 -13.65 6.15 3.10
C ARG A 31 -13.18 7.40 2.35
N GLU A 32 -12.24 7.21 1.42
CA GLU A 32 -11.53 8.32 0.76
C GLU A 32 -12.09 8.66 -0.63
N GLY A 33 -12.99 7.82 -1.15
CA GLY A 33 -13.42 7.88 -2.54
C GLY A 33 -12.43 7.21 -3.51
N TYR A 34 -12.76 7.25 -4.81
CA TYR A 34 -11.90 6.66 -5.84
C TYR A 34 -10.78 7.62 -6.25
N PRO A 35 -9.51 7.19 -6.22
CA PRO A 35 -8.42 7.99 -6.74
C PRO A 35 -8.46 8.03 -8.28
N LYS A 36 -7.90 9.09 -8.86
CA LYS A 36 -7.74 9.19 -10.33
C LYS A 36 -6.74 8.16 -10.87
N CYS A 37 -5.71 7.84 -10.09
CA CYS A 37 -4.61 6.97 -10.50
C CYS A 37 -4.04 6.22 -9.30
N ILE A 38 -3.67 4.96 -9.51
CA ILE A 38 -2.87 4.17 -8.57
C ILE A 38 -1.56 3.81 -9.25
N ILE A 39 -0.46 3.96 -8.50
CA ILE A 39 0.89 3.59 -8.94
C ILE A 39 1.36 2.41 -8.09
N THR A 40 1.69 1.29 -8.74
CA THR A 40 2.25 0.09 -8.07
C THR A 40 3.55 -0.35 -8.73
N ASP A 41 4.33 -1.18 -8.06
CA ASP A 41 5.40 -1.91 -8.73
C ASP A 41 4.85 -3.00 -9.69
N ASN A 42 5.76 -3.75 -10.31
CA ASN A 42 5.42 -4.85 -11.23
C ASN A 42 5.14 -6.19 -10.50
N GLY A 43 4.81 -6.18 -9.20
CA GLY A 43 4.44 -7.37 -8.46
C GLY A 43 3.28 -8.14 -9.11
N VAL A 44 3.33 -9.47 -9.07
CA VAL A 44 2.32 -10.36 -9.69
C VAL A 44 0.90 -10.07 -9.18
N GLN A 45 0.79 -9.68 -7.92
CA GLN A 45 -0.46 -9.33 -7.27
C GLN A 45 -1.10 -8.04 -7.82
N PHE A 46 -0.30 -7.15 -8.41
CA PHE A 46 -0.77 -5.92 -9.03
C PHE A 46 -0.94 -6.06 -10.55
N THR A 47 -0.30 -7.03 -11.18
CA THR A 47 -0.36 -7.25 -12.63
C THR A 47 -1.37 -8.30 -13.06
N SER A 48 -2.17 -8.84 -12.13
CA SER A 48 -3.20 -9.82 -12.44
C SER A 48 -4.40 -9.20 -13.18
N LYS A 49 -5.10 -10.04 -13.96
CA LYS A 49 -6.35 -9.67 -14.63
C LYS A 49 -7.41 -9.15 -13.64
N HIS A 50 -7.51 -9.80 -12.48
CA HIS A 50 -8.43 -9.40 -11.40
C HIS A 50 -8.18 -7.97 -10.93
N MET A 51 -6.90 -7.60 -10.71
CA MET A 51 -6.54 -6.24 -10.30
C MET A 51 -6.89 -5.22 -11.39
N TYR A 52 -6.60 -5.54 -12.65
CA TYR A 52 -6.91 -4.68 -13.78
C TYR A 52 -8.42 -4.42 -13.89
N GLU A 53 -9.25 -5.46 -13.87
CA GLU A 53 -10.72 -5.35 -13.96
C GLU A 53 -11.30 -4.59 -12.77
N PHE A 54 -10.77 -4.84 -11.56
CA PHE A 54 -11.16 -4.14 -10.34
C PHE A 54 -10.94 -2.62 -10.44
N LEU A 55 -9.78 -2.18 -10.94
CA LEU A 55 -9.49 -0.76 -11.09
C LEU A 55 -10.24 -0.13 -12.27
N ALA A 56 -10.31 -0.83 -13.41
CA ALA A 56 -10.97 -0.35 -14.61
C ALA A 56 -12.48 -0.13 -14.40
N SER A 57 -13.16 -1.05 -13.69
CA SER A 57 -14.57 -0.93 -13.35
C SER A 57 -14.89 0.28 -12.45
N ARG A 58 -13.87 0.88 -11.82
CA ARG A 58 -13.98 2.09 -10.97
C ARG A 58 -13.44 3.34 -11.64
N GLY A 59 -13.04 3.26 -12.92
CA GLY A 59 -12.45 4.38 -13.66
C GLY A 59 -11.07 4.81 -13.13
N ILE A 60 -10.37 3.93 -12.41
CA ILE A 60 -9.07 4.24 -11.81
C ILE A 60 -7.96 3.87 -12.81
N LEU A 61 -7.11 4.84 -13.15
CA LEU A 61 -5.94 4.57 -13.98
C LEU A 61 -4.89 3.77 -13.20
N HIS A 62 -4.52 2.59 -13.69
CA HIS A 62 -3.41 1.83 -13.13
C HIS A 62 -2.12 2.15 -13.87
N LYS A 63 -1.17 2.78 -13.17
CA LYS A 63 0.20 2.97 -13.65
C LYS A 63 1.12 2.01 -12.90
N LYS A 64 2.06 1.44 -13.63
CA LYS A 64 3.14 0.67 -13.04
C LYS A 64 4.35 1.59 -12.92
N SER A 65 4.96 1.66 -11.75
CA SER A 65 6.18 2.41 -11.56
C SER A 65 7.25 1.82 -12.48
N ALA A 66 7.83 2.65 -13.34
CA ALA A 66 9.10 2.29 -13.96
C ALA A 66 10.14 2.09 -12.85
N LEU A 67 11.12 1.21 -13.08
CA LEU A 67 12.39 1.27 -12.35
C LEU A 67 12.85 2.73 -12.40
N TYR A 68 13.04 3.35 -11.24
CA TYR A 68 13.39 4.78 -11.09
C TYR A 68 12.25 5.80 -11.28
N HIS A 69 11.23 5.79 -10.39
CA HIS A 69 10.44 7.00 -10.07
C HIS A 69 10.93 7.58 -8.73
N PRO A 70 11.99 8.40 -8.70
CA PRO A 70 12.73 8.70 -7.46
C PRO A 70 11.89 9.43 -6.41
N GLU A 71 10.95 10.28 -6.83
CA GLU A 71 10.12 11.07 -5.92
C GLU A 71 9.07 10.21 -5.22
N THR A 72 8.28 9.45 -5.99
CA THR A 72 7.25 8.55 -5.47
C THR A 72 7.86 7.39 -4.69
N ASN A 73 8.91 6.76 -5.23
CA ASN A 73 9.60 5.66 -4.56
C ASN A 73 10.30 6.17 -3.30
N GLY A 74 10.94 7.33 -3.33
CA GLY A 74 11.66 7.87 -2.17
C GLY A 74 10.75 8.18 -0.97
N MET A 75 9.48 8.52 -1.19
CA MET A 75 8.50 8.67 -0.10
C MET A 75 8.07 7.33 0.47
N VAL A 76 7.71 6.39 -0.40
CA VAL A 76 7.30 5.03 0.01
C VAL A 76 8.45 4.30 0.70
N GLU A 77 9.68 4.43 0.20
CA GLU A 77 10.91 3.87 0.79
C GLU A 77 11.19 4.45 2.18
N ARG A 78 11.05 5.77 2.35
CA ARG A 78 11.20 6.43 3.66
C ARG A 78 10.18 5.90 4.66
N PHE A 79 8.91 5.82 4.26
CA PHE A 79 7.86 5.27 5.10
C PHE A 79 8.11 3.79 5.46
N ASN A 80 8.48 2.97 4.48
CA ASN A 80 8.83 1.57 4.69
C ASN A 80 10.01 1.40 5.67
N ARG A 81 11.00 2.29 5.63
CA ARG A 81 12.10 2.30 6.60
C ARG A 81 11.59 2.59 8.01
N THR A 82 10.77 3.63 8.19
CA THR A 82 10.17 3.97 9.48
C THR A 82 9.29 2.83 10.05
N LEU A 83 8.54 2.13 9.19
CA LEU A 83 7.78 0.94 9.60
C LEU A 83 8.70 -0.18 10.09
N LYS A 84 9.78 -0.48 9.36
CA LYS A 84 10.75 -1.51 9.76
C LYS A 84 11.40 -1.19 11.10
N GLU A 85 11.83 0.06 11.30
CA GLU A 85 12.40 0.53 12.57
C GLU A 85 11.39 0.38 13.71
N THR A 86 10.13 0.76 13.49
CA THR A 86 9.05 0.63 14.49
C THR A 86 8.85 -0.83 14.89
N ILE A 87 8.84 -1.76 13.93
CA ILE A 87 8.73 -3.20 14.18
C ILE A 87 9.94 -3.72 14.96
N GLN A 88 11.16 -3.28 14.62
CA GLN A 88 12.39 -3.69 15.31
C GLN A 88 12.38 -3.23 16.76
N VAL A 89 12.04 -1.96 17.02
CA VAL A 89 11.95 -1.42 18.38
C VAL A 89 10.89 -2.16 19.21
N ALA A 90 9.73 -2.44 18.64
CA ALA A 90 8.69 -3.21 19.33
C ALA A 90 9.19 -4.60 19.73
N ARG A 91 9.90 -5.29 18.84
CA ARG A 91 10.51 -6.60 19.13
C ARG A 91 11.55 -6.53 20.24
N LEU A 92 12.45 -5.54 20.21
CA LEU A 92 13.50 -5.38 21.22
C LEU A 92 12.95 -5.02 22.61
N THR A 93 11.80 -4.36 22.66
CA THR A 93 11.16 -3.91 23.91
C THR A 93 10.09 -4.89 24.42
N GLY A 94 9.91 -6.04 23.76
CA GLY A 94 8.90 -7.04 24.13
C GLY A 94 7.45 -6.59 23.90
N ARG A 95 7.23 -5.52 23.13
CA ARG A 95 5.90 -4.98 22.82
C ARG A 95 5.30 -5.65 21.58
N SER A 96 3.97 -5.63 21.48
CA SER A 96 3.27 -6.08 20.29
C SER A 96 3.63 -5.19 19.09
N TRP A 97 4.29 -5.76 18.09
CA TRP A 97 4.65 -5.03 16.86
C TRP A 97 3.41 -4.65 16.04
N ILE A 98 2.32 -5.41 16.15
CA ILE A 98 1.06 -5.11 15.45
C ILE A 98 0.46 -3.81 15.98
N GLU A 99 0.45 -3.63 17.31
CA GLU A 99 -0.04 -2.40 17.93
C GLU A 99 0.87 -1.21 17.60
N ALA A 100 2.18 -1.41 17.61
CA ALA A 100 3.15 -0.39 17.24
C ALA A 100 2.96 0.08 15.78
N VAL A 101 2.66 -0.84 14.85
CA VAL A 101 2.37 -0.48 13.44
C VAL A 101 1.03 0.23 13.31
N LYS A 102 -0.01 -0.17 14.04
CA LYS A 102 -1.32 0.50 14.02
C LYS A 102 -1.30 1.92 14.58
N SER A 103 -0.29 2.28 15.38
CA SER A 103 -0.08 3.62 15.91
C SER A 103 0.67 4.59 14.98
N LYS A 104 1.01 4.14 13.76
CA LYS A 104 1.61 4.96 12.71
C LYS A 104 0.57 5.39 11.70
#